data_AF-A0A142WSF4-F1
#
_entry.id   AF-A0A142WSF4-F1
#
_cell.length_a   1.000
_cell.length_b   1.000
_cell.length_c   1.000
_cell.angle_alpha   90.00
_cell.angle_beta   90.00
_cell.angle_gamma   90.00
#
_symmetry.space_group_name_H-M   'P 1'
#
loop_
_entity.id
_entity.type
_entity.pdbx_description
1 polymer ?
#
loop_
_entity_poly.entity_id
_entity_poly.type
_entity_poly.pdbx_seq_one_letter_code
_entity_poly.pdbx_strand_id
1 'polypeptide(L)'
;MPAFSELSPRPKRNEIARWLLLVPGAVLASVAVRQTVGAVVRAMRLAGSLDLGGAGFWLATVSYYALPMFALVVAGGRIAPRRPLAAALVLAGVGGGLSLLKHVVMQHLSGNRVGAINWIHFSLEMTGLVAGAVCISRWRRVSGFEPPRDAR
;
A
#
# COMPACT_ATOMS: atom_id res chain seq x y z
N MET A 1 -13.28 -20.38 9.32
CA MET A 1 -14.33 -19.43 8.91
C MET A 1 -15.31 -20.16 8.02
N PRO A 2 -16.63 -20.03 8.25
CA PRO A 2 -17.66 -20.66 7.40
C PRO A 2 -17.52 -20.18 5.95
N ALA A 3 -18.02 -20.96 5.00
CA ALA A 3 -18.03 -20.58 3.58
C ALA A 3 -18.98 -19.38 3.33
N PHE A 4 -18.82 -18.69 2.19
CA PHE A 4 -19.73 -17.57 1.84
C PHE A 4 -21.18 -18.04 1.67
N SER A 5 -21.37 -19.23 1.09
CA SER A 5 -22.67 -19.88 0.93
C SER A 5 -23.40 -20.11 2.24
N GLU A 6 -22.65 -20.39 3.32
CA GLU A 6 -23.14 -20.73 4.66
C GLU A 6 -23.49 -19.51 5.52
N LEU A 7 -23.18 -18.29 5.05
CA LEU A 7 -23.48 -17.08 5.82
C LEU A 7 -24.96 -16.73 5.80
N SER A 8 -25.49 -16.38 6.97
CA SER A 8 -26.81 -15.76 7.08
C SER A 8 -26.86 -14.40 6.36
N PRO A 9 -28.05 -13.89 5.99
CA PRO A 9 -28.18 -12.73 5.09
C PRO A 9 -27.44 -11.47 5.55
N ARG A 10 -27.41 -11.17 6.86
CA ARG A 10 -26.76 -9.97 7.41
C ARG A 10 -25.22 -10.02 7.29
N PRO A 11 -24.51 -11.06 7.81
CA PRO A 11 -23.08 -11.24 7.57
C PRO A 11 -22.68 -11.25 6.09
N LYS A 12 -23.50 -11.90 5.24
CA LYS A 12 -23.28 -11.93 3.79
C LYS A 12 -23.27 -10.53 3.18
N ARG A 13 -24.25 -9.68 3.54
CA ARG A 13 -24.31 -8.28 3.09
C ARG A 13 -23.08 -7.47 3.54
N ASN A 14 -22.65 -7.64 4.78
CA ASN A 14 -21.48 -6.93 5.31
C ASN A 14 -20.20 -7.35 4.58
N GLU A 15 -20.09 -8.63 4.23
CA GLU A 15 -18.95 -9.13 3.44
C GLU A 15 -18.93 -8.54 2.03
N ILE A 16 -20.07 -8.50 1.34
CA ILE A 16 -20.18 -7.85 0.02
C ILE A 16 -19.77 -6.38 0.12
N ALA A 17 -20.30 -5.64 1.09
CA ALA A 17 -19.96 -4.23 1.29
C ALA A 17 -18.45 -4.02 1.49
N ARG A 18 -17.79 -4.89 2.26
CA ARG A 18 -16.34 -4.83 2.48
C ARG A 18 -15.54 -5.10 1.20
N TRP A 19 -15.97 -6.04 0.36
CA TRP A 19 -15.34 -6.26 -0.94
C TRP A 19 -15.52 -5.07 -1.88
N LEU A 20 -16.72 -4.47 -1.93
CA LEU A 20 -16.99 -3.27 -2.73
C LEU A 20 -16.16 -2.07 -2.26
N LEU A 21 -15.97 -1.92 -0.95
CA LEU A 21 -15.21 -0.82 -0.36
C LEU A 21 -13.69 -1.04 -0.35
N LEU A 22 -13.21 -2.24 -0.69
CA LEU A 22 -11.80 -2.60 -0.57
C LEU A 22 -10.91 -1.68 -1.40
N VAL A 23 -11.18 -1.58 -2.70
CA VAL A 23 -10.38 -0.75 -3.62
C VAL A 23 -10.54 0.75 -3.31
N PRO A 24 -11.75 1.33 -3.25
CA PRO A 24 -11.87 2.77 -2.97
C PRO A 24 -11.33 3.13 -1.59
N GLY A 25 -11.55 2.30 -0.56
CA GLY A 25 -11.00 2.53 0.77
C GLY A 25 -9.47 2.47 0.81
N ALA A 26 -8.86 1.52 0.09
CA ALA A 26 -7.41 1.43 -0.03
C ALA A 26 -6.81 2.65 -0.75
N VAL A 27 -7.42 3.08 -1.86
CA VAL A 27 -6.99 4.26 -2.63
C VAL A 27 -7.12 5.52 -1.77
N LEU A 28 -8.25 5.70 -1.08
CA LEU A 28 -8.47 6.84 -0.19
C LEU A 28 -7.43 6.87 0.95
N ALA A 29 -7.11 5.72 1.55
CA ALA A 29 -6.05 5.66 2.57
C ALA A 29 -4.68 6.07 2.00
N SER A 30 -4.34 5.60 0.80
CA SER A 30 -3.09 5.98 0.11
C SER A 30 -3.03 7.49 -0.16
N VAL A 31 -4.11 8.05 -0.69
CA VAL A 31 -4.23 9.50 -0.97
C VAL A 31 -4.13 10.30 0.32
N ALA A 32 -4.85 9.91 1.38
CA ALA A 32 -4.82 10.59 2.67
C ALA A 32 -3.41 10.61 3.26
N VAL A 33 -2.68 9.49 3.20
CA VAL A 33 -1.28 9.43 3.65
C VAL A 33 -0.38 10.31 2.79
N ARG A 34 -0.54 10.31 1.46
CA ARG A 34 0.23 11.19 0.57
C ARG A 34 0.01 12.67 0.90
N GLN A 35 -1.24 13.08 1.09
CA GLN A 35 -1.55 14.48 1.43
C GLN A 35 -0.99 14.86 2.81
N THR A 36 -1.12 13.97 3.79
CA THR A 36 -0.59 14.17 5.14
C THR A 36 0.93 14.31 5.12
N VAL A 37 1.64 13.38 4.46
CA VAL A 37 3.10 13.44 4.34
C VAL A 37 3.54 14.69 3.59
N GLY A 38 2.87 15.04 2.49
CA GLY A 38 3.15 16.25 1.73
C GLY A 38 2.96 17.53 2.54
N ALA A 39 1.90 17.59 3.36
CA ALA A 39 1.64 18.71 4.27
C ALA A 39 2.71 18.81 5.37
N VAL A 40 3.07 17.69 6.00
CA VAL A 40 4.11 17.62 7.03
C VAL A 40 5.46 18.07 6.47
N VAL A 41 5.89 17.51 5.33
CA VAL A 41 7.16 17.90 4.69
C VAL A 41 7.17 19.39 4.34
N ARG A 42 6.05 19.92 3.82
CA ARG A 42 5.93 21.35 3.51
C ARG A 42 6.01 22.21 4.77
N ALA A 43 5.31 21.83 5.84
CA ALA A 43 5.34 22.55 7.11
C ALA A 43 6.74 22.56 7.72
N MET A 44 7.42 21.40 7.74
CA MET A 44 8.78 21.29 8.26
C MET A 44 9.78 22.14 7.47
N ARG A 45 9.64 22.18 6.13
CA ARG A 45 10.45 23.04 5.26
C ARG A 45 10.23 24.53 5.56
N LEU A 46 8.97 24.95 5.71
CA LEU A 46 8.64 26.34 6.04
C LEU A 46 9.15 26.74 7.43
N ALA A 47 9.17 25.81 8.37
CA ALA A 47 9.74 26.01 9.70
C ALA A 47 11.27 25.97 9.75
N GLY A 48 11.97 25.76 8.62
CA GLY A 48 13.43 25.61 8.58
C GLY A 48 13.95 24.34 9.28
N SER A 49 13.07 23.41 9.63
CA SER A 49 13.37 22.20 10.42
C SER A 49 13.72 20.98 9.57
N LEU A 50 13.53 21.06 8.26
CA LEU A 50 13.88 20.00 7.31
C LEU A 50 14.96 20.50 6.36
N ASP A 51 16.19 20.00 6.57
CA ASP A 51 17.25 20.15 5.59
C ASP A 51 16.95 19.29 4.36
N LEU A 52 16.87 19.92 3.19
CA LEU A 52 16.74 19.23 1.91
C LEU A 52 18.11 18.88 1.30
N GLY A 53 19.19 19.13 2.03
CA GLY A 53 20.47 18.47 1.86
C GLY A 53 20.51 17.13 2.58
N GLY A 54 21.10 16.12 1.94
CA GLY A 54 21.44 14.84 2.59
C GLY A 54 20.23 14.07 3.16
N ALA A 55 20.26 13.79 4.47
CA ALA A 55 19.36 12.82 5.11
C ALA A 55 17.89 13.27 5.15
N GLY A 56 17.62 14.56 5.34
CA GLY A 56 16.24 15.07 5.38
C GLY A 56 15.53 14.96 4.02
N PHE A 57 16.26 15.18 2.93
CA PHE A 57 15.77 14.92 1.58
C PHE A 57 15.39 13.45 1.38
N TRP A 58 16.26 12.52 1.78
CA TRP A 58 15.98 11.09 1.65
C TRP A 58 14.82 10.64 2.53
N LEU A 59 14.73 11.13 3.77
CA LEU A 59 13.61 10.84 4.65
C LEU A 59 12.28 11.34 4.05
N ALA A 60 12.25 12.57 3.54
CA ALA A 60 11.07 13.14 2.89
C ALA A 60 10.69 12.34 1.63
N THR A 61 11.68 11.97 0.81
CA THR A 61 11.48 11.20 -0.42
C THR A 61 10.95 9.81 -0.12
N VAL A 62 11.61 9.05 0.78
CA VAL A 62 11.15 7.72 1.22
C VAL A 62 9.73 7.81 1.78
N SER A 63 9.46 8.79 2.65
CA SER A 63 8.14 8.96 3.25
C SER A 63 7.08 9.25 2.21
N TYR A 64 7.38 10.08 1.22
CA TYR A 64 6.42 10.51 0.20
C TYR A 64 6.08 9.41 -0.82
N TYR A 65 7.03 8.53 -1.14
CA TYR A 65 6.82 7.45 -2.11
C TYR A 65 6.41 6.12 -1.45
N ALA A 66 7.05 5.73 -0.35
CA ALA A 66 6.81 4.42 0.27
C ALA A 66 5.56 4.40 1.15
N LEU A 67 5.31 5.41 1.99
CA LEU A 67 4.20 5.37 2.96
C LEU A 67 2.81 5.31 2.30
N PRO A 68 2.52 6.07 1.22
CA PRO A 68 1.23 5.94 0.55
C PRO A 68 1.00 4.54 -0.04
N MET A 69 2.04 3.91 -0.57
CA MET A 69 1.95 2.56 -1.12
C MET A 69 1.82 1.50 -0.03
N PHE A 70 2.51 1.67 1.09
CA PHE A 70 2.30 0.87 2.30
C PHE A 70 0.85 0.97 2.76
N ALA A 71 0.30 2.18 2.85
CA ALA A 71 -1.07 2.44 3.29
C ALA A 71 -2.11 1.81 2.35
N LEU A 72 -1.89 1.87 1.03
CA LEU A 72 -2.73 1.20 0.02
C LEU A 72 -2.89 -0.29 0.36
N VAL A 73 -1.77 -0.98 0.55
CA VAL A 73 -1.75 -2.44 0.78
C VAL A 73 -2.30 -2.80 2.15
N VAL A 74 -1.93 -2.07 3.20
CA VAL A 74 -2.40 -2.34 4.56
C VAL A 74 -3.91 -2.08 4.68
N ALA A 75 -4.41 -0.97 4.15
CA ALA A 75 -5.82 -0.65 4.20
C ALA A 75 -6.65 -1.70 3.45
N GLY A 76 -6.25 -2.07 2.22
CA GLY A 76 -6.95 -3.11 1.48
C GLY A 76 -6.92 -4.48 2.16
N GLY A 77 -5.77 -4.85 2.73
CA GLY A 77 -5.66 -6.07 3.54
C GLY A 77 -6.55 -6.04 4.79
N ARG A 78 -6.68 -4.91 5.48
CA ARG A 78 -7.54 -4.77 6.68
C ARG A 78 -9.04 -4.73 6.32
N ILE A 79 -9.41 -4.10 5.22
CA ILE A 79 -10.80 -4.01 4.76
C ILE A 79 -11.28 -5.36 4.27
N ALA A 80 -10.42 -6.16 3.62
CA ALA A 80 -10.77 -7.47 3.08
C ALA A 80 -11.44 -8.37 4.15
N PRO A 81 -12.68 -8.84 3.90
CA PRO A 81 -13.43 -9.64 4.87
C PRO A 81 -12.87 -11.06 5.03
N ARG A 82 -12.30 -11.60 3.96
CA ARG A 82 -11.64 -12.90 3.92
C ARG A 82 -10.33 -12.78 3.16
N ARG A 83 -9.39 -13.69 3.46
CA ARG A 83 -8.07 -13.77 2.80
C ARG A 83 -7.34 -12.41 2.72
N PRO A 84 -7.13 -11.71 3.86
CA PRO A 84 -6.58 -10.36 3.85
C PRO A 84 -5.17 -10.27 3.24
N LEU A 85 -4.37 -11.34 3.36
CA LEU A 85 -3.07 -11.41 2.69
C LEU A 85 -3.20 -11.51 1.17
N ALA A 86 -4.18 -12.25 0.64
CA ALA A 86 -4.37 -12.35 -0.80
C ALA A 86 -4.78 -10.98 -1.38
N ALA A 87 -5.69 -10.28 -0.71
CA ALA A 87 -6.06 -8.91 -1.08
C ALA A 87 -4.85 -7.97 -1.06
N ALA A 88 -4.04 -8.03 0.00
CA ALA A 88 -2.81 -7.24 0.10
C ALA A 88 -1.82 -7.54 -1.04
N LEU A 89 -1.62 -8.81 -1.39
CA LEU A 89 -0.74 -9.22 -2.49
C LEU A 89 -1.27 -8.79 -3.86
N VAL A 90 -2.58 -8.89 -4.10
CA VAL A 90 -3.21 -8.41 -5.35
C VAL A 90 -3.03 -6.90 -5.48
N LEU A 91 -3.28 -6.14 -4.42
CA LEU A 91 -3.07 -4.68 -4.44
C LEU A 91 -1.60 -4.31 -4.58
N ALA A 92 -0.68 -5.07 -3.97
CA ALA A 92 0.76 -4.88 -4.16
C ALA A 92 1.17 -5.14 -5.62
N GLY A 93 0.64 -6.20 -6.25
CA GLY A 93 0.90 -6.49 -7.66
C GLY A 93 0.37 -5.41 -8.60
N VAL A 94 -0.90 -5.01 -8.42
CA VAL A 94 -1.51 -3.94 -9.22
C VAL A 94 -0.78 -2.61 -9.00
N GLY A 95 -0.51 -2.24 -7.75
CA GLY A 95 0.23 -1.03 -7.42
C GLY A 95 1.65 -1.02 -8.01
N GLY A 96 2.34 -2.17 -7.97
CA GLY A 96 3.67 -2.33 -8.55
C GLY A 96 3.66 -2.23 -10.07
N GLY A 97 2.67 -2.84 -10.72
CA GLY A 97 2.45 -2.72 -12.16
C GLY A 97 2.18 -1.27 -12.59
N LEU A 98 1.32 -0.55 -11.85
CA LEU A 98 1.06 0.87 -12.09
C LEU A 98 2.28 1.75 -11.85
N SER A 99 3.09 1.46 -10.82
CA SER A 99 4.33 2.15 -10.52
C SER A 99 5.37 1.96 -11.63
N LEU A 100 5.56 0.71 -12.08
CA LEU A 100 6.44 0.37 -13.20
C LEU A 100 5.98 1.06 -14.49
N LEU A 101 4.66 1.03 -14.75
CA LEU A 101 4.06 1.68 -15.90
C LEU A 101 4.35 3.18 -15.88
N LYS A 102 4.12 3.84 -14.74
CA LYS A 102 4.25 5.29 -14.56
C LYS A 102 5.71 5.77 -14.68
N HIS A 103 6.63 5.12 -13.98
CA HIS A 103 7.99 5.63 -13.84
C HIS A 103 8.94 5.08 -14.91
N VAL A 104 8.71 3.88 -15.43
CA VAL A 104 9.64 3.22 -16.35
C VAL A 104 9.06 3.12 -17.76
N VAL A 105 7.93 2.43 -17.90
CA VAL A 105 7.39 2.08 -19.24
C VAL A 105 6.92 3.32 -19.99
N MET A 106 6.11 4.18 -19.36
CA MET A 106 5.58 5.38 -20.02
C MET A 106 6.69 6.39 -20.36
N GLN A 107 7.75 6.45 -19.55
CA GLN A 107 8.92 7.28 -19.87
C GLN A 107 9.64 6.76 -21.11
N HIS A 108 9.85 5.45 -21.18
CA HIS A 108 10.48 4.82 -22.35
C HIS A 108 9.63 4.98 -23.62
N LEU A 109 8.32 4.72 -23.53
CA LEU A 109 7.37 4.86 -24.65
C LEU A 109 7.26 6.31 -25.15
N SER A 110 7.49 7.29 -24.27
CA SER A 110 7.51 8.71 -24.64
C SER A 110 8.84 9.15 -25.28
N GLY A 111 9.76 8.23 -25.55
CA GLY A 111 11.09 8.51 -26.10
C GLY A 111 12.08 9.10 -25.10
N ASN A 112 11.72 9.17 -23.81
CA ASN A 112 12.61 9.67 -22.77
C ASN A 112 13.58 8.57 -22.33
N ARG A 113 14.84 8.94 -22.07
CA ARG A 113 15.75 8.04 -21.35
C ARG A 113 15.25 7.87 -19.91
N VAL A 114 15.07 6.62 -19.48
CA VAL A 114 14.69 6.32 -18.10
C VAL A 114 15.87 6.62 -17.18
N GLY A 115 15.86 7.82 -16.59
CA GLY A 115 16.90 8.25 -15.65
C GLY A 115 16.83 7.52 -14.30
N ALA A 116 17.92 7.60 -13.54
CA ALA A 116 18.04 6.97 -12.21
C ALA A 116 16.92 7.40 -11.24
N ILE A 117 16.44 8.64 -11.33
CA ILE A 117 15.36 9.17 -10.47
C ILE A 117 14.07 8.36 -10.65
N ASN A 118 13.74 7.94 -11.87
CA ASN A 118 12.53 7.15 -12.12
C ASN A 118 12.63 5.76 -11.49
N TRP A 119 13.80 5.13 -11.58
CA TRP A 119 14.07 3.87 -10.91
C TRP A 119 14.02 4.01 -9.38
N ILE A 120 14.54 5.11 -8.83
CA ILE A 120 14.45 5.41 -7.40
C ILE A 120 12.98 5.52 -6.97
N HIS A 121 12.14 6.27 -7.70
CA HIS A 121 10.71 6.37 -7.38
C HIS A 121 10.01 5.02 -7.41
N PHE A 122 10.26 4.22 -8.46
CA PHE A 122 9.72 2.86 -8.58
C PHE A 122 10.16 1.99 -7.39
N SER A 123 11.46 1.97 -7.06
CA SER A 123 11.99 1.16 -5.96
C SER A 123 11.41 1.55 -4.60
N LEU A 124 11.20 2.85 -4.35
CA LEU A 124 10.58 3.33 -3.11
C LEU A 124 9.10 2.97 -3.02
N GLU A 125 8.35 3.14 -4.11
CA GLU A 125 6.95 2.71 -4.18
C GLU A 125 6.85 1.18 -3.95
N MET A 126 7.69 0.39 -4.62
CA MET A 126 7.78 -1.06 -4.44
C MET A 126 8.11 -1.46 -2.99
N THR A 127 9.04 -0.76 -2.35
CA THR A 127 9.40 -0.99 -0.95
C THR A 127 8.19 -0.81 -0.04
N GLY A 128 7.40 0.24 -0.27
CA GLY A 128 6.14 0.47 0.45
C GLY A 128 5.13 -0.67 0.27
N LEU A 129 4.93 -1.12 -0.98
CA LEU A 129 4.01 -2.23 -1.30
C LEU A 129 4.42 -3.53 -0.61
N VAL A 130 5.70 -3.90 -0.70
CA VAL A 130 6.24 -5.12 -0.08
C VAL A 130 6.15 -5.03 1.45
N ALA A 131 6.54 -3.92 2.04
CA ALA A 131 6.44 -3.71 3.48
C ALA A 131 4.98 -3.81 3.97
N GLY A 132 4.02 -3.30 3.20
CA GLY A 132 2.59 -3.41 3.50
C GLY A 132 2.10 -4.86 3.48
N ALA A 133 2.51 -5.64 2.48
CA ALA A 133 2.14 -7.06 2.39
C ALA A 133 2.76 -7.88 3.54
N VAL A 134 4.01 -7.59 3.90
CA VAL A 134 4.69 -8.20 5.07
C VAL A 134 3.97 -7.85 6.37
N CYS A 135 3.54 -6.59 6.54
CA CYS A 135 2.76 -6.15 7.69
C CYS A 135 1.46 -6.95 7.82
N ILE A 136 0.70 -7.12 6.74
CA ILE A 136 -0.53 -7.93 6.74
C ILE A 136 -0.25 -9.41 7.01
N SER A 137 0.83 -9.97 6.44
CA SER A 137 1.25 -11.35 6.73
C SER A 137 1.56 -11.57 8.22
N ARG A 138 2.28 -10.64 8.85
CA ARG A 138 2.57 -10.70 10.29
C ARG A 138 1.31 -10.49 11.12
N TRP A 139 0.49 -9.51 10.76
CA TRP A 139 -0.78 -9.23 11.44
C TRP A 139 -1.69 -10.46 11.47
N ARG A 140 -1.84 -11.18 10.35
CA ARG A 140 -2.64 -12.43 10.31
C ARG A 140 -2.16 -13.49 11.28
N ARG A 141 -0.83 -13.65 11.41
CA ARG A 141 -0.23 -14.63 12.32
C ARG A 141 -0.52 -14.30 13.77
N VAL A 142 -0.38 -13.02 14.16
CA VAL A 142 -0.61 -12.58 15.54
C VAL A 142 -2.10 -12.55 15.90
N SER A 143 -2.98 -12.24 14.95
CA SER A 143 -4.43 -12.13 15.20
C SER A 143 -5.20 -13.46 15.20
N GLY A 144 -4.51 -14.61 15.14
CA GLY A 144 -5.14 -15.93 15.17
C GLY A 144 -5.98 -16.26 13.93
N PHE A 145 -5.74 -15.57 12.80
CA PHE A 145 -6.44 -15.81 11.54
C PHE A 145 -5.90 -17.02 10.75
N GLU A 146 -4.86 -17.69 11.25
CA GLU A 146 -4.38 -18.99 10.76
C GLU A 146 -4.70 -20.07 11.79
N PRO A 147 -5.20 -21.25 11.37
CA PRO A 147 -5.19 -22.42 12.23
C PRO A 147 -3.74 -22.77 12.62
N PRO A 148 -3.50 -23.33 13.82
CA PRO A 148 -2.17 -23.74 14.25
C PRO A 148 -1.49 -24.59 13.17
N ARG A 149 -0.19 -24.37 12.96
CA ARG A 149 0.60 -25.14 11.97
C ARG A 149 0.64 -26.64 12.28
N ASP A 150 0.30 -27.00 13.51
CA ASP A 150 0.35 -28.35 14.04
C ASP A 150 -0.91 -29.18 13.72
N ALA A 151 -1.85 -28.61 12.93
CA ALA A 151 -3.09 -29.26 12.51
C ALA A 151 -3.06 -29.80 11.06
N ARG A 152 -1.88 -30.14 10.52
CA ARG A 152 -1.71 -30.78 9.21
C ARG A 152 -1.03 -32.13 9.33
#